data_AF-A0A6N6PJ03-F1
#
_entry.id   AF-A0A6N6PJ03-F1
#
_cell.length_a   1.000
_cell.length_b   1.000
_cell.length_c   1.000
_cell.angle_alpha   90.00
_cell.angle_beta   90.00
_cell.angle_gamma   90.00
#
_symmetry.space_group_name_H-M   'P 1'
#
loop_
_entity.id
_entity.type
_entity.pdbx_description
1 polymer ?
#
loop_
_entity_poly.entity_id
_entity_poly.type
_entity_poly.pdbx_seq_one_letter_code
_entity_poly.pdbx_strand_id
1 'polypeptide(L)'
;MNPVGSYLADLYAVSGVVMPGSGEVRSGRCGEGFVDVQLHATTRWKDVPEAVWNYTLGGYQVLKKWLSYREAVLLGRPRTADEALDFTKHVRRIAAVLALHPALDSHYRASASPAVSEPFSPRAGTRKR
;
A
#
# COMPACT_ATOMS: atom_id res chain seq x y z
N MET A 1 -28.02 34.74 -10.80
CA MET A 1 -26.64 34.30 -10.51
C MET A 1 -26.64 33.69 -9.12
N ASN A 2 -26.89 32.38 -9.02
CA ASN A 2 -26.92 31.65 -7.75
C ASN A 2 -25.76 30.65 -7.71
N PRO A 3 -25.01 30.55 -6.59
CA PRO A 3 -23.86 29.67 -6.48
C PRO A 3 -24.34 28.25 -6.15
N VAL A 4 -24.20 27.32 -7.10
CA VAL A 4 -24.61 25.91 -6.96
C VAL A 4 -23.55 25.06 -6.21
N GLY A 5 -22.56 25.70 -5.59
CA GLY A 5 -21.35 25.03 -5.09
C GLY A 5 -21.35 24.58 -3.62
N SER A 6 -22.35 24.97 -2.80
CA SER A 6 -22.26 24.79 -1.33
C SER A 6 -23.14 23.68 -0.75
N TYR A 7 -24.09 23.11 -1.51
CA TYR A 7 -25.12 22.22 -0.95
C TYR A 7 -24.75 20.73 -0.93
N LEU A 8 -23.65 20.33 -1.60
CA LEU A 8 -23.22 18.92 -1.65
C LEU A 8 -22.32 18.49 -0.49
N ALA A 9 -21.79 19.43 0.31
CA ALA A 9 -21.00 19.09 1.48
C ALA A 9 -21.88 18.72 2.69
N ASP A 10 -23.03 19.37 2.85
CA ASP A 10 -23.87 19.23 4.05
C ASP A 10 -24.86 18.06 3.99
N LEU A 11 -25.26 17.61 2.78
CA LEU A 11 -26.21 16.51 2.61
C LEU A 11 -25.61 15.11 2.77
N TYR A 12 -24.28 14.97 2.86
CA TYR A 12 -23.59 13.69 3.10
C TYR A 12 -23.14 13.48 4.55
N ALA A 13 -23.47 14.41 5.46
CA ALA A 13 -23.19 14.26 6.89
C ALA A 13 -24.15 13.27 7.62
N VAL A 14 -25.18 12.75 6.93
CA VAL A 14 -26.30 12.01 7.54
C VAL A 14 -26.24 10.48 7.38
N SER A 15 -25.23 9.90 6.71
CA SER A 15 -25.10 8.43 6.72
C SER A 15 -23.65 7.94 6.61
N GLY A 16 -23.03 7.73 7.76
CA GLY A 16 -21.98 6.72 7.94
C GLY A 16 -20.64 6.99 7.25
N VAL A 17 -19.92 8.00 7.75
CA VAL A 17 -18.48 8.27 7.55
C VAL A 17 -17.90 7.75 6.23
N VAL A 18 -17.97 8.64 5.25
CA VAL A 18 -17.27 8.68 3.96
C VAL A 18 -15.81 9.11 4.20
N MET A 19 -14.87 8.69 3.33
CA MET A 19 -13.44 9.08 3.42
C MET A 19 -13.09 10.24 2.47
N PRO A 20 -13.15 11.52 2.90
CA PRO A 20 -12.36 12.59 2.29
C PRO A 20 -11.02 12.74 3.05
N GLY A 21 -9.92 12.97 2.33
CA GLY A 21 -8.63 13.31 2.97
C GLY A 21 -7.97 12.15 3.72
N SER A 22 -6.88 12.39 4.45
CA SER A 22 -6.23 11.39 5.30
C SER A 22 -7.29 10.73 6.17
N GLY A 23 -7.57 9.43 5.98
CA GLY A 23 -8.57 8.74 6.81
C GLY A 23 -8.28 8.99 8.29
N GLU A 24 -9.31 9.01 9.14
CA GLU A 24 -9.08 9.19 10.57
C GLU A 24 -8.21 8.05 11.09
N VAL A 25 -6.94 8.37 11.26
CA VAL A 25 -5.92 7.52 11.82
C VAL A 25 -5.79 7.91 13.28
N ARG A 26 -6.07 6.98 14.19
CA ARG A 26 -5.84 7.19 15.62
C ARG A 26 -4.57 6.46 16.03
N SER A 27 -3.86 7.01 17.01
CA SER A 27 -2.73 6.32 17.65
C SER A 27 -3.21 4.96 18.16
N GLY A 28 -2.55 3.89 17.73
CA GLY A 28 -2.90 2.52 18.12
C GLY A 28 -2.66 2.28 19.61
N ARG A 29 -3.32 1.27 20.17
CA ARG A 29 -3.15 0.92 21.60
C ARG A 29 -1.79 0.25 21.87
N CYS A 30 -1.13 -0.28 20.84
CA CYS A 30 0.17 -0.96 20.91
C CYS A 30 1.39 -0.02 21.13
N GLY A 31 1.19 1.29 21.19
CA GLY A 31 2.26 2.27 21.38
C GLY A 31 2.68 2.97 20.09
N GLU A 32 3.81 3.68 20.13
CA GLU A 32 4.35 4.44 18.98
C GLU A 32 4.63 3.52 17.77
N GLY A 33 4.36 4.03 16.56
CA GLY A 33 4.58 3.29 15.31
C GLY A 33 3.43 2.36 14.88
N PHE A 34 2.30 2.36 15.60
CA PHE A 34 1.08 1.66 15.19
C PHE A 34 -0.11 2.60 15.10
N VAL A 35 -1.00 2.30 14.15
CA VAL A 35 -2.16 3.10 13.85
C VAL A 35 -3.45 2.28 13.78
N ASP A 36 -4.52 2.87 14.30
CA ASP A 36 -5.88 2.36 14.19
C ASP A 36 -6.56 3.05 12.99
N VAL A 37 -6.96 2.26 11.99
CA VAL A 37 -7.61 2.74 10.76
C VAL A 37 -9.12 2.60 10.91
N GLN A 38 -9.82 3.73 10.99
CA GLN A 38 -11.28 3.74 11.08
C GLN A 38 -11.91 3.41 9.72
N LEU A 39 -12.97 2.60 9.72
CA LEU A 39 -13.72 2.24 8.52
C LEU A 39 -15.09 2.89 8.45
N HIS A 40 -15.80 2.83 9.57
CA HIS A 40 -17.10 3.43 9.81
C HIS A 40 -17.15 3.85 11.27
N ALA A 41 -18.21 4.53 11.73
CA ALA A 41 -18.33 4.98 13.11
C ALA A 41 -18.11 3.87 14.18
N THR A 42 -18.44 2.61 13.86
CA THR A 42 -18.41 1.49 14.82
C THR A 42 -17.30 0.47 14.59
N THR A 43 -16.61 0.51 13.44
CA THR A 43 -15.65 -0.52 13.04
C THR A 43 -14.30 0.10 12.66
N ARG A 44 -13.22 -0.48 13.19
CA ARG A 44 -11.84 -0.09 12.88
C ARG A 44 -10.91 -1.29 12.77
N TRP A 45 -9.83 -1.14 12.01
CA TRP A 45 -8.66 -2.01 12.14
C TRP A 45 -7.73 -1.44 13.17
N LYS A 46 -7.35 -2.29 14.13
CA LYS A 46 -6.41 -1.92 15.18
C LYS A 46 -4.99 -2.37 14.85
N ASP A 47 -4.03 -1.62 15.38
CA ASP A 47 -2.61 -2.00 15.45
C ASP A 47 -1.98 -2.28 14.06
N VAL A 48 -2.30 -1.44 13.06
CA VAL A 48 -1.64 -1.48 11.75
C VAL A 48 -0.27 -0.78 11.88
N PRO A 49 0.86 -1.39 11.50
CA PRO A 49 2.15 -0.71 11.56
C PRO A 49 2.17 0.56 10.69
N GLU A 50 2.68 1.66 11.22
CA GLU A 50 2.71 2.96 10.55
C GLU A 50 3.51 2.90 9.23
N ALA A 51 4.65 2.20 9.23
CA ALA A 51 5.46 1.99 8.03
C ALA A 51 4.67 1.25 6.91
N VAL A 52 3.75 0.36 7.30
CA VAL A 52 2.89 -0.36 6.36
C VAL A 52 1.77 0.54 5.84
N TRP A 53 1.17 1.35 6.72
CA TRP A 53 0.16 2.32 6.34
C TRP A 53 0.71 3.39 5.37
N ASN A 54 1.92 3.87 5.65
CA ASN A 54 2.62 4.87 4.85
C ASN A 54 3.34 4.29 3.63
N TYR A 55 3.24 2.99 3.37
CA TYR A 55 3.88 2.36 2.22
C TYR A 55 3.34 2.92 0.90
N THR A 56 4.23 3.51 0.11
CA THR A 56 3.92 4.08 -1.20
C THR A 56 4.52 3.27 -2.34
N LEU A 57 3.75 3.05 -3.39
CA LEU A 57 4.22 2.50 -4.66
C LEU A 57 3.90 3.52 -5.77
N GLY A 58 4.92 3.98 -6.50
CA GLY A 58 4.73 4.98 -7.58
C GLY A 58 4.16 6.31 -7.10
N GLY A 59 4.46 6.73 -5.86
CA GLY A 59 3.97 7.98 -5.26
C GLY A 59 2.59 7.88 -4.61
N TYR A 60 1.94 6.72 -4.64
CA TYR A 60 0.62 6.52 -4.05
C TYR A 60 0.67 5.58 -2.85
N GLN A 61 -0.04 5.93 -1.78
CA GLN A 61 -0.25 5.05 -0.63
C GLN A 61 -1.15 3.88 -1.02
N VAL A 62 -0.61 2.67 -0.99
CA VAL A 62 -1.25 1.46 -1.53
C VAL A 62 -2.55 1.14 -0.79
N LEU A 63 -2.49 1.11 0.54
CA LEU A 63 -3.64 0.76 1.38
C LEU A 63 -4.76 1.80 1.29
N LYS A 64 -4.39 3.09 1.20
CA LYS A 64 -5.35 4.18 1.03
C LYS A 64 -6.09 4.06 -0.30
N LYS A 65 -5.37 3.84 -1.40
CA LYS A 65 -5.98 3.63 -2.72
C LYS A 65 -6.87 2.40 -2.76
N TRP A 66 -6.44 1.31 -2.13
CA TRP A 66 -7.24 0.09 -2.04
C TRP A 66 -8.59 0.33 -1.36
N LEU A 67 -8.60 1.14 -0.29
CA LEU A 67 -9.81 1.53 0.43
C LEU A 67 -10.70 2.47 -0.41
N SER A 68 -10.12 3.50 -1.03
CA SER A 68 -10.88 4.45 -1.83
C SER A 68 -11.66 3.79 -2.97
N TYR A 69 -11.09 2.79 -3.64
CA TYR A 69 -11.81 2.08 -4.71
C TYR A 69 -12.93 1.16 -4.22
N ARG A 70 -13.08 0.97 -2.90
CA ARG A 70 -14.10 0.13 -2.29
C ARG A 70 -15.05 0.90 -1.38
N GLU A 71 -15.13 2.21 -1.59
CA GLU A 71 -16.13 3.04 -0.93
C GLU A 71 -17.52 2.67 -1.44
N ALA A 72 -18.49 2.68 -0.52
CA ALA A 72 -19.86 2.28 -0.83
C ALA A 72 -20.50 3.15 -1.92
N VAL A 73 -20.14 4.43 -1.98
CA VAL A 73 -20.60 5.37 -3.02
C VAL A 73 -20.09 4.97 -4.41
N LEU A 74 -18.87 4.44 -4.50
CA LEU A 74 -18.28 4.01 -5.77
C LEU A 74 -18.74 2.61 -6.19
N LEU A 75 -18.95 1.71 -5.24
CA LEU A 75 -19.38 0.33 -5.53
C LEU A 75 -20.90 0.17 -5.62
N GLY A 76 -21.68 1.14 -5.14
CA GLY A 76 -23.14 1.03 -5.03
C GLY A 76 -23.61 -0.01 -4.00
N ARG A 77 -22.69 -0.55 -3.18
CA ARG A 77 -22.96 -1.57 -2.15
C ARG A 77 -22.02 -1.40 -0.96
N PRO A 78 -22.38 -1.88 0.24
CA PRO A 78 -21.46 -1.93 1.36
C PRO A 78 -20.29 -2.90 1.10
N ARG A 79 -19.19 -2.65 1.81
CA ARG A 79 -18.00 -3.51 1.76
C ARG A 79 -18.25 -4.80 2.53
N THR A 80 -17.82 -5.94 1.97
CA THR A 80 -18.05 -7.26 2.57
C THR A 80 -17.00 -7.62 3.64
N ALA A 81 -17.29 -8.63 4.45
CA ALA A 81 -16.35 -9.18 5.42
C ALA A 81 -15.11 -9.82 4.75
N ASP A 82 -15.29 -10.44 3.58
CA ASP A 82 -14.17 -11.01 2.81
C ASP A 82 -13.21 -9.94 2.31
N GLU A 83 -13.74 -8.80 1.83
CA GLU A 83 -12.93 -7.65 1.45
C GLU A 83 -12.16 -7.10 2.66
N ALA A 84 -12.79 -7.07 3.83
CA ALA A 84 -12.11 -6.71 5.07
C ALA A 84 -10.97 -7.69 5.43
N LEU A 85 -11.19 -8.99 5.25
CA LEU A 85 -10.14 -9.98 5.44
C LEU A 85 -8.99 -9.79 4.44
N ASP A 86 -9.30 -9.45 3.20
CA ASP A 86 -8.29 -9.18 2.17
C ASP A 86 -7.45 -7.95 2.50
N PHE A 87 -8.02 -6.88 3.04
CA PHE A 87 -7.24 -5.75 3.55
C PHE A 87 -6.20 -6.21 4.59
N THR A 88 -6.62 -7.07 5.53
CA THR A 88 -5.71 -7.63 6.55
C THR A 88 -4.58 -8.47 5.92
N LYS A 89 -4.89 -9.24 4.86
CA LYS A 89 -3.86 -9.97 4.09
C LYS A 89 -2.89 -9.01 3.39
N HIS A 90 -3.37 -7.91 2.83
CA HIS A 90 -2.51 -6.90 2.20
C HIS A 90 -1.57 -6.22 3.21
N VAL A 91 -2.08 -5.83 4.38
CA VAL A 91 -1.27 -5.29 5.48
C VAL A 91 -0.14 -6.27 5.85
N ARG A 92 -0.47 -7.54 6.07
CA ARG A 92 0.53 -8.58 6.40
C ARG A 92 1.57 -8.79 5.31
N ARG A 93 1.15 -8.77 4.04
CA ARG A 93 2.06 -8.91 2.88
C ARG A 93 3.02 -7.74 2.77
N ILE A 94 2.53 -6.51 2.91
CA ILE A 94 3.38 -5.32 2.88
C ILE A 94 4.36 -5.35 4.06
N ALA A 95 3.90 -5.72 5.26
CA ALA A 95 4.77 -5.89 6.42
C ALA A 95 5.91 -6.89 6.15
N ALA A 96 5.59 -8.03 5.54
CA ALA A 96 6.60 -9.03 5.17
C ALA A 96 7.59 -8.51 4.12
N VAL A 97 7.12 -7.78 3.10
CA VAL A 97 7.99 -7.16 2.09
C VAL A 97 8.93 -6.14 2.72
N LEU A 98 8.44 -5.30 3.63
CA LEU A 98 9.27 -4.34 4.36
C LEU A 98 10.32 -5.04 5.24
N ALA A 99 9.94 -6.14 5.91
CA ALA A 99 10.88 -6.93 6.71
C ALA A 99 11.97 -7.60 5.86
N LEU A 100 11.64 -8.02 4.64
CA LEU A 100 12.59 -8.68 3.72
C LEU A 100 13.44 -7.70 2.91
N HIS A 101 13.12 -6.41 2.91
CA HIS A 101 13.77 -5.38 2.09
C HIS A 101 15.30 -5.38 2.20
N PRO A 102 15.93 -5.45 3.40
CA PRO A 102 17.40 -5.44 3.50
C PRO A 102 18.06 -6.65 2.85
N ALA A 103 17.43 -7.83 2.96
CA ALA A 103 17.93 -9.05 2.34
C ALA A 103 17.82 -8.97 0.81
N LEU A 104 16.69 -8.48 0.30
CA LEU A 104 16.47 -8.27 -1.14
C LEU A 104 17.49 -7.29 -1.72
N ASP A 105 17.77 -6.17 -1.03
CA ASP A 105 18.78 -5.21 -1.44
C ASP A 105 20.19 -5.81 -1.48
N SER A 106 20.53 -6.64 -0.48
CA SER A 106 21.82 -7.35 -0.46
C SER A 106 21.96 -8.28 -1.66
N HIS A 107 20.92 -9.06 -1.97
CA HIS A 107 20.92 -9.93 -3.14
C HIS A 107 21.01 -9.15 -4.44
N TYR A 108 20.27 -8.05 -4.57
CA TYR A 108 20.32 -7.19 -5.75
C TYR A 108 21.74 -6.64 -5.97
N ARG A 109 22.38 -6.11 -4.92
CA ARG A 109 23.75 -5.58 -5.01
C ARG A 109 24.77 -6.67 -5.40
N ALA A 110 24.64 -7.87 -4.84
CA ALA A 110 25.51 -8.99 -5.19
C ALA A 110 25.37 -9.41 -6.67
N SER A 111 24.16 -9.35 -7.22
CA SER A 111 23.90 -9.63 -8.64
C SER A 111 24.27 -8.47 -9.58
N ALA A 112 24.20 -7.23 -9.09
CA ALA A 112 24.56 -6.02 -9.85
C ALA A 112 26.07 -5.73 -9.86
N SER A 113 26.87 -6.44 -9.05
CA SER A 113 28.32 -6.38 -9.16
C SER A 113 28.71 -6.67 -10.61
N PRO A 114 29.60 -5.85 -11.22
CA PRO A 114 29.97 -6.02 -12.61
C PRO A 114 30.44 -7.46 -12.79
N ALA A 115 29.80 -8.17 -13.73
CA ALA A 115 30.27 -9.47 -14.16
C ALA A 115 31.78 -9.32 -14.41
N VAL A 116 32.58 -10.11 -13.70
CA VAL A 116 34.00 -10.24 -13.99
C VAL A 116 34.09 -10.46 -15.48
N SER A 117 34.60 -9.46 -16.19
CA SER A 117 34.92 -9.58 -17.61
C SER A 117 36.09 -10.56 -17.66
N GLU A 118 35.80 -11.86 -17.68
CA GLU A 118 36.79 -12.81 -18.15
C GLU A 118 37.21 -12.32 -19.54
N PRO A 119 38.51 -12.04 -19.77
CA PRO A 119 38.95 -11.62 -21.09
C PRO A 119 38.57 -12.72 -22.07
N PHE A 120 37.76 -12.35 -23.06
CA PHE A 120 37.41 -13.23 -24.16
C PHE A 120 38.71 -13.70 -24.82
N SER A 121 39.11 -14.95 -24.55
CA SER A 121 40.25 -15.58 -25.20
C SER A 121 39.76 -16.29 -26.46
N PRO A 122 39.97 -15.73 -27.67
CA PRO A 122 39.58 -16.41 -28.89
C PRO A 122 40.36 -17.72 -28.99
N ARG A 123 39.66 -18.86 -29.03
CA ARG A 123 40.30 -20.15 -29.32
C ARG A 123 40.84 -20.10 -30.74
N ALA A 124 42.16 -20.15 -30.88
CA ALA A 124 42.83 -20.26 -32.18
C ALA A 124 42.38 -21.56 -32.87
N GLY A 125 41.46 -21.45 -33.83
CA GLY A 125 41.08 -22.55 -34.70
C GLY A 125 42.24 -22.87 -35.64
N THR A 126 42.88 -24.02 -35.45
CA THR A 126 43.84 -24.56 -36.41
C THR A 126 43.10 -24.93 -37.69
N ARG A 127 43.17 -24.05 -38.70
CA ARG A 127 42.72 -24.35 -40.06
C ARG A 127 43.78 -25.24 -40.71
N LYS A 128 43.53 -26.55 -40.77
CA LYS A 128 44.31 -27.48 -41.62
C LYS A 128 44.15 -27.05 -43.07
N ARG A 129 45.28 -26.91 -43.76
CA ARG A 129 45.39 -26.68 -45.21
C ARG A 129 45.06 -27.95 -45.99
#